data_AF-A0A351SJV2-F1
#
_entry.id   AF-A0A351SJV2-F1
#
_cell.length_a   1.000
_cell.length_b   1.000
_cell.length_c   1.000
_cell.angle_alpha   90.00
_cell.angle_beta   90.00
_cell.angle_gamma   90.00
#
_symmetry.space_group_name_H-M   'P 1'
#
loop_
_entity.id
_entity.type
_entity.pdbx_description
1 polymer ?
#
loop_
_entity_poly.entity_id
_entity_poly.type
_entity_poly.pdbx_seq_one_letter_code
_entity_poly.pdbx_strand_id
1 'polypeptide(L)'
;MGFDWIFAGELAINGALSGLMYSLIGLGIVLIYKSSAVPNLAQGALAMLGAYIVLAFFDGAGIPMWAAIPLGMVVMFGVGTGIERFTLRRMAGQPIVMILMLTLGLDIFFHAVTLTLWGGTNRSLSYGIPDDAVEVAGVLIDFTYPPGGIIWVIRNCP
;
A
#
# COMPACT_ATOMS: atom_id res chain seq x y z
N MET A 1 20.49 27.67 24.85
CA MET A 1 20.17 27.13 23.52
C MET A 1 21.30 26.19 23.12
N GLY A 2 21.35 25.02 23.76
CA GLY A 2 22.27 23.96 23.36
C GLY A 2 21.62 23.21 22.20
N PHE A 3 22.40 22.86 21.18
CA PHE A 3 21.91 21.97 20.13
C PHE A 3 21.77 20.57 20.74
N ASP A 4 20.54 20.08 20.84
CA ASP A 4 20.26 18.74 21.37
C ASP A 4 20.64 17.71 20.31
N TRP A 5 21.92 17.31 20.29
CA TRP A 5 22.50 16.35 19.35
C TRP A 5 21.75 15.02 19.27
N ILE A 6 21.06 14.65 20.34
CA ILE A 6 20.20 13.46 20.42
C ILE A 6 18.96 13.64 19.53
N PHE A 7 18.27 14.78 19.61
CA PHE A 7 17.11 15.09 18.79
C PHE A 7 17.47 15.19 17.30
N ALA A 8 18.63 15.77 16.98
CA ALA A 8 19.13 15.80 15.61
C ALA A 8 19.41 14.39 15.04
N GLY A 9 19.93 13.48 15.86
CA GLY A 9 20.12 12.08 15.50
C GLY A 9 18.80 11.34 15.26
N GLU A 10 17.81 11.55 16.13
CA GLU A 10 16.47 10.97 16.00
C GLU A 10 15.77 11.43 14.71
N LEU A 11 15.78 12.74 14.42
CA LEU A 11 15.16 13.28 13.22
C LEU A 11 15.85 12.78 11.94
N ALA A 12 17.18 12.65 11.97
CA ALA A 12 17.95 12.11 10.85
C ALA A 12 17.61 10.64 10.59
N ILE A 13 17.49 9.82 11.64
CA ILE A 13 17.17 8.39 11.52
C ILE A 13 15.72 8.20 11.05
N ASN A 14 14.76 8.87 11.69
CA ASN A 14 13.34 8.78 11.28
C ASN A 14 13.13 9.32 9.86
N GLY A 15 13.80 10.42 9.49
CA GLY A 15 13.78 10.96 8.13
C GLY A 15 14.39 10.02 7.10
N ALA A 16 15.52 9.38 7.42
CA ALA A 16 16.16 8.40 6.54
C ALA A 16 15.27 7.16 6.33
N LEU A 17 14.70 6.61 7.40
CA LEU A 17 13.84 5.43 7.33
C LEU A 17 12.53 5.72 6.55
N SER A 18 11.90 6.88 6.77
CA SER A 18 10.75 7.32 5.98
C SER A 18 11.12 7.52 4.50
N GLY A 19 12.28 8.11 4.24
CA GLY A 19 12.82 8.27 2.88
C GLY A 19 13.01 6.94 2.16
N LEU A 20 13.49 5.90 2.86
CA LEU A 20 13.62 4.55 2.30
C LEU A 20 12.25 3.95 1.93
N MET A 21 11.24 4.10 2.78
CA MET A 21 9.87 3.64 2.50
C MET A 21 9.31 4.31 1.23
N TYR A 22 9.39 5.64 1.13
CA TYR A 22 8.92 6.34 -0.07
C TYR A 22 9.75 6.02 -1.32
N SER A 23 11.06 5.76 -1.15
CA SER A 23 11.93 5.34 -2.26
C SER A 23 11.55 3.97 -2.81
N LEU A 24 11.20 3.01 -1.95
CA LEU A 24 10.68 1.70 -2.35
C LEU A 24 9.37 1.82 -3.15
N ILE A 25 8.46 2.67 -2.70
CA ILE A 25 7.19 2.95 -3.41
C ILE A 25 7.48 3.56 -4.79
N GLY A 26 8.36 4.56 -4.84
CA GLY A 26 8.77 5.20 -6.09
C GLY A 26 9.43 4.23 -7.08
N LEU A 27 10.30 3.34 -6.59
CA LEU A 27 10.91 2.29 -7.40
C LEU A 27 9.86 1.37 -8.03
N GLY A 28 8.77 1.05 -7.33
CA GLY A 28 7.66 0.28 -7.89
C GLY A 28 7.04 0.94 -9.12
N ILE A 29 6.74 2.24 -9.05
CA ILE A 29 6.19 3.00 -10.19
C ILE A 29 7.18 3.02 -11.37
N VAL A 30 8.47 3.27 -11.07
CA VAL A 30 9.53 3.34 -12.08
C VAL A 30 9.72 1.99 -12.79
N LEU A 31 9.67 0.87 -12.07
CA LEU A 31 9.79 -0.47 -12.65
C LEU A 31 8.61 -0.81 -13.57
N ILE A 32 7.39 -0.41 -13.19
CA ILE A 32 6.20 -0.57 -14.04
C ILE A 32 6.35 0.26 -15.31
N TYR A 33 6.77 1.52 -15.19
CA TYR A 33 7.00 2.39 -16.34
C TYR A 33 8.09 1.83 -17.27
N LYS A 34 9.22 1.39 -16.72
CA LYS A 34 10.35 0.87 -17.51
C LYS A 34 10.01 -0.43 -18.23
N SER A 35 9.16 -1.28 -17.65
CA SER A 35 8.74 -2.54 -18.26
C SER A 35 7.63 -2.38 -19.29
N SER A 36 6.67 -1.47 -19.05
CA SER A 36 5.52 -1.25 -19.92
C SER A 36 5.71 -0.14 -20.96
N ALA A 37 6.77 0.68 -20.81
CA ALA A 37 7.03 1.92 -21.55
C ALA A 37 5.90 2.97 -21.47
N VAL A 38 4.94 2.77 -20.56
CA VAL A 38 3.74 3.61 -20.42
C VAL A 38 3.43 3.80 -18.93
N PRO A 39 3.10 5.02 -18.47
CA PRO A 39 2.72 5.26 -17.08
C PRO A 39 1.34 4.64 -16.80
N ASN A 40 1.23 3.82 -15.75
CA ASN A 40 -0.06 3.33 -15.27
C ASN A 40 -0.64 4.27 -14.22
N LEU A 41 -1.62 5.10 -14.60
CA LEU A 41 -2.26 6.03 -13.68
C LEU A 41 -3.22 5.35 -12.70
N ALA A 42 -3.65 4.11 -12.97
CA ALA A 42 -4.53 3.33 -12.09
C ALA A 42 -3.81 2.69 -10.90
N GLN A 43 -2.50 2.91 -10.73
CA GLN A 43 -1.74 2.29 -9.65
C GLN A 43 -2.28 2.66 -8.26
N GLY A 44 -2.77 3.89 -8.08
CA GLY A 44 -3.41 4.34 -6.85
C GLY A 44 -4.68 3.55 -6.54
N ALA A 45 -5.61 3.48 -7.49
CA ALA A 45 -6.84 2.70 -7.33
C ALA A 45 -6.59 1.20 -7.11
N LEU A 46 -5.56 0.62 -7.73
CA LEU A 46 -5.19 -0.78 -7.49
C LEU A 46 -4.67 -0.99 -6.06
N ALA A 47 -3.84 -0.08 -5.55
CA ALA A 47 -3.38 -0.15 -4.16
C ALA A 47 -4.55 0.00 -3.17
N MET A 48 -5.46 0.94 -3.44
CA MET A 48 -6.69 1.13 -2.67
C MET A 48 -7.54 -0.15 -2.65
N LEU A 49 -7.81 -0.73 -3.82
CA LEU A 49 -8.61 -1.93 -3.96
C LEU A 49 -7.99 -3.12 -3.21
N GLY A 50 -6.66 -3.25 -3.25
CA GLY A 50 -5.94 -4.25 -2.46
C GLY A 50 -6.15 -4.09 -0.96
N ALA A 51 -6.07 -2.85 -0.45
CA ALA A 51 -6.34 -2.57 0.96
C ALA A 51 -7.78 -2.92 1.37
N TYR A 52 -8.77 -2.58 0.54
CA TYR A 52 -10.18 -2.91 0.80
C TYR A 52 -10.46 -4.42 0.74
N ILE A 53 -9.76 -5.16 -0.12
CA ILE A 53 -9.87 -6.63 -0.14
C ILE A 53 -9.33 -7.24 1.16
N VAL A 54 -8.17 -6.79 1.62
CA VAL A 54 -7.61 -7.26 2.90
C VAL A 54 -8.54 -6.89 4.06
N LEU A 55 -9.11 -5.67 4.05
CA LEU A 55 -10.13 -5.25 5.00
C LEU A 55 -11.35 -6.17 5.00
N ALA A 56 -11.84 -6.53 3.81
CA ALA A 56 -12.99 -7.41 3.68
C ALA A 56 -12.73 -8.81 4.22
N PHE A 57 -11.51 -9.33 4.09
CA PHE A 57 -11.13 -10.60 4.70
C PHE A 57 -10.99 -10.51 6.22
N PHE A 58 -10.48 -9.40 6.73
CA PHE A 58 -10.32 -9.19 8.16
C PHE A 58 -11.67 -8.96 8.86
N ASP A 59 -12.43 -7.94 8.45
CA ASP A 59 -13.72 -7.58 9.07
C ASP A 59 -14.85 -8.55 8.69
N GLY A 60 -14.86 -9.01 7.43
CA GLY A 60 -15.97 -9.80 6.90
C GLY A 60 -15.86 -11.30 7.21
N ALA A 61 -14.66 -11.87 7.18
CA ALA A 61 -14.44 -13.30 7.39
C ALA A 61 -13.76 -13.63 8.74
N GLY A 62 -13.38 -12.62 9.54
CA GLY A 62 -12.70 -12.81 10.82
C GLY A 62 -11.33 -13.49 10.69
N ILE A 63 -10.74 -13.46 9.49
CA ILE A 63 -9.45 -14.09 9.20
C ILE A 63 -8.37 -13.24 9.86
N PRO A 64 -7.41 -13.84 10.59
CA PRO A 64 -6.35 -13.07 11.22
C PRO A 64 -5.49 -12.37 10.15
N MET A 65 -4.98 -11.18 10.50
CA MET A 65 -4.31 -10.29 9.54
C MET A 65 -3.18 -10.95 8.75
N TRP A 66 -2.41 -11.81 9.41
CA TRP A 66 -1.30 -12.55 8.81
C TRP A 66 -1.73 -13.50 7.69
N ALA A 67 -2.96 -14.02 7.75
CA ALA A 67 -3.55 -14.83 6.69
C ALA A 67 -4.30 -13.96 5.66
N ALA A 68 -4.89 -12.84 6.08
CA ALA A 68 -5.62 -11.93 5.19
C ALA A 68 -4.70 -11.26 4.15
N ILE A 69 -3.47 -10.90 4.52
CA ILE A 69 -2.49 -10.28 3.61
C ILE A 69 -2.13 -11.18 2.41
N PRO A 70 -1.60 -12.41 2.60
CA PRO A 70 -1.24 -13.28 1.47
C PRO A 70 -2.46 -13.67 0.63
N LEU A 71 -3.62 -13.83 1.26
CA LEU A 71 -4.87 -14.13 0.56
C LEU A 71 -5.31 -12.93 -0.31
N GLY A 72 -5.19 -11.71 0.22
CA GLY A 72 -5.37 -10.47 -0.54
C GLY A 72 -4.39 -10.33 -1.71
N MET A 73 -3.11 -10.71 -1.52
CA MET A 73 -2.13 -10.74 -2.61
C MET A 73 -2.53 -11.70 -3.72
N VAL A 74 -3.03 -12.90 -3.39
CA VAL A 74 -3.50 -13.88 -4.38
C VAL A 74 -4.70 -13.33 -5.16
N VAL A 75 -5.65 -12.69 -4.49
CA VAL A 75 -6.81 -12.07 -5.16
C VAL A 75 -6.36 -10.91 -6.06
N MET A 76 -5.48 -10.04 -5.57
CA MET A 76 -4.95 -8.91 -6.34
C MET A 76 -4.11 -9.37 -7.53
N PHE A 77 -3.37 -10.47 -7.40
CA PHE A 77 -2.69 -11.09 -8.52
C PHE A 77 -3.68 -11.53 -9.61
N GLY A 78 -4.82 -12.11 -9.21
CA GLY A 78 -5.92 -12.44 -10.12
C GLY A 78 -6.52 -11.22 -10.81
N VAL A 79 -6.82 -10.17 -10.05
CA VAL A 79 -7.35 -8.90 -10.57
C VAL A 79 -6.36 -8.26 -11.56
N GLY A 80 -5.09 -8.16 -11.19
CA GLY A 80 -4.02 -7.59 -12.04
C GLY A 80 -3.86 -8.37 -13.35
N THR A 81 -3.81 -9.70 -13.27
CA THR A 81 -3.74 -10.57 -14.46
C THR A 81 -4.98 -10.40 -15.36
N GLY A 82 -6.16 -10.24 -14.75
CA GLY A 82 -7.40 -9.96 -15.48
C GLY A 82 -7.32 -8.64 -16.26
N ILE A 83 -6.91 -7.56 -15.61
CA ILE A 83 -6.72 -6.24 -16.25
C ILE A 83 -5.70 -6.34 -17.39
N GLU A 84 -4.57 -7.00 -17.15
CA GLU A 84 -3.54 -7.14 -18.17
C GLU A 84 -4.08 -7.86 -19.41
N ARG A 85 -4.80 -8.97 -19.19
CA ARG A 85 -5.28 -9.83 -20.28
C ARG A 85 -6.44 -9.24 -21.06
N PHE A 86 -7.40 -8.59 -20.39
CA PHE A 86 -8.60 -8.06 -21.04
C PHE A 86 -8.41 -6.64 -21.56
N THR A 87 -7.59 -5.84 -20.88
CA THR A 87 -7.49 -4.41 -21.10
C THR A 87 -6.16 -4.06 -21.76
N LEU A 88 -5.04 -4.30 -21.08
CA LEU A 88 -3.72 -3.85 -21.57
C LEU A 88 -3.26 -4.58 -22.84
N ARG A 89 -3.43 -5.90 -22.92
CA ARG A 89 -3.08 -6.69 -24.11
C ARG A 89 -3.81 -6.26 -25.38
N ARG A 90 -5.03 -5.72 -25.26
CA ARG A 90 -5.79 -5.22 -26.41
C ARG A 90 -5.32 -3.85 -26.92
N MET A 91 -4.56 -3.13 -26.11
CA MET A 91 -4.05 -1.79 -26.44
C MET A 91 -2.56 -1.75 -26.78
N ALA A 92 -1.92 -2.91 -26.88
CA ALA A 92 -0.56 -3.02 -27.42
C ALA A 92 -0.52 -2.49 -28.87
N GLY A 93 0.28 -1.44 -29.10
CA GLY A 93 0.45 -0.79 -30.40
C GLY A 93 -0.39 0.47 -30.63
N GLN A 94 -1.19 0.90 -29.65
CA GLN A 94 -1.96 2.15 -29.70
C GLN A 94 -1.11 3.37 -29.26
N PRO A 95 -1.48 4.61 -29.64
CA PRO A 95 -0.80 5.82 -29.17
C PRO A 95 -0.84 5.94 -27.64
N ILE A 96 0.22 6.50 -27.04
CA ILE A 96 0.38 6.60 -25.57
C ILE A 96 -0.80 7.29 -24.88
N VAL A 97 -1.40 8.29 -25.53
CA VAL A 97 -2.55 9.05 -25.01
C VAL A 97 -3.75 8.14 -24.75
N MET A 98 -3.98 7.14 -25.60
CA MET A 98 -5.11 6.22 -25.45
C MET A 98 -4.93 5.30 -24.24
N ILE A 99 -3.70 4.90 -23.93
CA ILE A 99 -3.39 4.09 -22.75
C ILE A 99 -3.54 4.93 -21.47
N LEU A 100 -3.18 6.22 -21.51
CA LEU A 100 -3.43 7.13 -20.40
C LEU A 100 -4.92 7.32 -20.14
N MET A 101 -5.73 7.56 -21.18
CA MET A 101 -7.19 7.67 -21.03
C MET A 101 -7.82 6.38 -20.49
N LEU A 102 -7.33 5.23 -20.95
CA LEU A 102 -7.76 3.94 -20.43
C LEU A 102 -7.44 3.77 -18.95
N THR A 103 -6.21 4.05 -18.54
CA THR A 103 -5.78 3.87 -17.15
C THR A 103 -6.50 4.84 -16.22
N LEU A 104 -6.80 6.07 -16.67
CA LEU A 104 -7.70 6.98 -15.95
C LEU A 104 -9.13 6.44 -15.85
N GLY A 105 -9.67 5.89 -16.93
CA GLY A 105 -11.00 5.25 -16.92
C GLY A 105 -11.06 4.06 -15.96
N LEU A 106 -9.98 3.29 -15.91
CA LEU A 106 -9.82 2.16 -15.00
C LEU A 106 -9.70 2.60 -13.54
N ASP A 107 -8.97 3.69 -13.28
CA ASP A 107 -8.84 4.31 -11.95
C ASP A 107 -10.21 4.74 -11.40
N ILE A 108 -10.97 5.49 -12.21
CA ILE A 108 -12.33 5.94 -11.87
C ILE A 108 -13.26 4.74 -11.68
N PHE A 109 -13.17 3.73 -12.54
CA PHE A 109 -13.96 2.51 -12.43
C PHE A 109 -13.72 1.81 -11.10
N PHE A 110 -12.46 1.60 -10.71
CA PHE A 110 -12.14 0.96 -9.43
C PHE A 110 -12.56 1.79 -8.24
N HIS A 111 -12.38 3.12 -8.29
CA HIS A 111 -12.91 4.03 -7.27
C HIS A 111 -14.42 3.87 -7.10
N ALA A 112 -15.17 3.84 -8.20
CA ALA A 112 -16.62 3.63 -8.18
C ALA A 112 -17.00 2.25 -7.63
N VAL A 113 -16.26 1.20 -7.99
CA VAL A 113 -16.47 -0.16 -7.45
C VAL A 113 -16.23 -0.20 -5.95
N THR A 114 -15.14 0.39 -5.46
CA THR A 114 -14.88 0.46 -4.01
C THR A 114 -15.94 1.28 -3.28
N LEU A 115 -16.40 2.39 -3.86
CA LEU A 115 -17.43 3.25 -3.28
C LEU A 115 -18.78 2.53 -3.18
N THR A 116 -19.12 1.71 -4.17
CA THR A 116 -20.39 0.96 -4.21
C THR A 116 -20.38 -0.24 -3.27
N LEU A 117 -19.24 -0.91 -3.11
CA LEU A 117 -19.12 -2.10 -2.24
C LEU A 117 -18.89 -1.74 -0.77
N TRP A 118 -18.01 -0.78 -0.47
CA TRP A 118 -17.62 -0.44 0.91
C TRP A 118 -18.14 0.94 1.38
N GLY A 119 -18.74 1.73 0.49
CA GLY A 119 -19.18 3.09 0.80
C GLY A 119 -18.06 4.12 0.71
N GLY A 120 -18.42 5.40 0.88
CA GLY A 120 -17.46 6.52 0.89
C GLY A 120 -16.87 6.83 2.26
N THR A 121 -17.02 5.94 3.24
CA THR A 121 -16.53 6.17 4.61
C THR A 121 -15.11 5.64 4.72
N ASN A 122 -14.19 6.51 5.14
CA ASN A 122 -12.79 6.13 5.38
C ASN A 122 -12.77 5.13 6.54
N ARG A 123 -12.58 3.83 6.24
CA ARG A 123 -12.46 2.79 7.27
C ARG A 123 -11.00 2.63 7.64
N SER A 124 -10.63 3.13 8.81
CA SER A 124 -9.36 2.78 9.43
C SER A 124 -9.43 1.32 9.85
N LEU A 125 -8.48 0.52 9.37
CA LEU A 125 -8.27 -0.79 9.96
C LEU A 125 -7.69 -0.55 11.35
N SER A 126 -8.44 -0.94 12.38
CA SER A 126 -7.90 -1.06 13.73
C SER A 126 -7.05 -2.34 13.77
N TYR A 127 -5.88 -2.29 13.13
CA TYR A 127 -4.78 -3.17 13.46
C TYR A 127 -4.42 -2.78 14.90
N GLY A 128 -4.72 -3.59 15.92
CA GLY A 128 -4.44 -3.29 17.34
C GLY A 128 -2.95 -3.10 17.71
N ILE A 129 -2.12 -2.72 16.74
CA ILE A 129 -0.79 -2.17 16.87
C ILE A 129 -0.96 -0.77 17.48
N PRO A 130 -0.44 -0.52 18.69
CA PRO A 130 -0.39 0.83 19.23
C PRO A 130 0.42 1.72 18.27
N ASP A 131 -0.15 2.85 17.85
CA ASP A 131 0.58 3.95 17.16
C ASP A 131 1.56 4.66 18.12
N ASP A 132 1.80 4.08 19.29
CA ASP A 132 2.66 4.62 20.32
C ASP A 132 4.12 4.34 19.94
N ALA A 133 4.84 5.42 19.64
CA ALA A 133 6.30 5.40 19.53
C ALA A 133 6.89 4.86 20.85
N VAL A 134 7.29 3.59 20.89
CA VAL A 134 7.96 3.03 22.06
C VAL A 134 9.36 3.62 22.14
N GLU A 135 9.64 4.38 23.20
CA GLU A 135 10.98 4.83 23.55
C GLU A 135 11.91 3.63 23.75
N VAL A 136 12.86 3.46 22.84
CA VAL A 136 13.98 2.54 23.05
C VAL A 136 15.19 3.40 23.39
N ALA A 137 15.58 3.40 24.67
CA ALA A 137 16.77 4.08 25.19
C ALA A 137 16.86 5.60 24.91
N GLY A 138 15.71 6.32 24.95
CA GLY A 138 15.66 7.78 24.76
C GLY A 138 15.65 8.24 23.30
N VAL A 139 15.38 7.32 22.36
CA VAL A 139 15.12 7.60 20.94
C VAL A 139 13.68 7.17 20.63
N LEU A 140 12.86 8.10 20.15
CA LEU A 140 11.53 7.78 19.64
C LEU A 140 11.68 7.16 18.25
N ILE A 141 11.51 5.84 18.17
CA ILE A 141 11.45 5.13 16.91
C ILE A 141 9.97 4.88 16.62
N ASP A 142 9.47 5.49 15.55
CA ASP A 142 8.10 5.32 15.11
C ASP A 142 7.88 3.87 14.63
N PHE A 143 6.87 3.17 15.16
CA PHE A 143 6.63 1.74 14.86
C PHE A 143 6.05 1.49 13.46
N THR A 144 5.92 2.55 12.66
CA THR A 144 5.54 2.53 11.24
C THR A 144 6.47 1.67 10.37
N TYR A 145 7.65 1.27 10.87
CA TYR A 145 8.56 0.38 10.14
C TYR A 145 8.17 -1.10 10.28
N PRO A 146 8.29 -1.90 9.20
CA PRO A 146 7.87 -3.31 9.14
C PRO A 146 8.26 -4.23 10.34
N PRO A 147 9.37 -4.03 11.08
CA PRO A 147 9.61 -4.79 12.30
C PRO A 147 8.52 -4.65 13.39
N GLY A 148 7.83 -3.51 13.50
CA GLY A 148 6.80 -3.29 14.52
C GLY A 148 5.57 -4.20 14.34
N GLY A 149 5.08 -4.30 13.11
CA GLY A 149 3.98 -5.20 12.76
C GLY A 149 4.35 -6.68 12.91
N ILE A 150 5.59 -7.07 12.58
CA ILE A 150 6.06 -8.45 12.71
C ILE A 150 6.18 -8.85 14.19
N ILE A 151 6.73 -7.97 15.04
CA ILE A 151 6.89 -8.24 16.47
C ILE A 151 5.53 -8.29 17.18
N TRP A 152 4.58 -7.42 16.82
CA TRP A 152 3.22 -7.47 17.38
C TRP A 152 2.46 -8.73 16.95
N VAL A 153 2.58 -9.15 15.68
CA VAL A 153 1.99 -10.40 15.17
C VAL A 153 2.51 -11.64 15.92
N ILE A 154 3.80 -11.67 16.27
CA ILE A 154 4.38 -12.78 17.05
C ILE A 154 3.95 -12.72 18.51
N ARG A 155 3.74 -11.53 19.07
CA ARG A 155 3.46 -11.32 20.51
C ARG A 155 1.98 -11.43 20.87
N ASN A 156 1.07 -11.17 19.94
CA ASN A 156 -0.37 -11.11 20.19
C ASN A 156 -1.16 -12.25 19.52
N CYS A 157 -0.49 -13.35 19.20
CA CYS A 157 -1.15 -14.59 18.81
C CYS A 157 -1.67 -15.32 20.06
N PRO A 158 -2.95 -15.75 20.11
CA PRO A 158 -3.33 -16.86 20.99
C PRO A 158 -2.70 -18.18 20.53
#